data_AF-P0C8R6-F1
#
_entry.id   AF-P0C8R6-F1
#
_cell.length_a   1.000
_cell.length_b   1.000
_cell.length_c   1.000
_cell.angle_alpha   90.00
_cell.angle_beta   90.00
_cell.angle_gamma   90.00
#
_symmetry.space_group_name_H-M   'P 1'
#
loop_
_entity.id
_entity.type
_entity.pdbx_description
1 polymer ?
#
loop_
_entity_poly.entity_id
_entity_poly.type
_entity_poly.pdbx_seq_one_letter_code
_entity_poly.pdbx_strand_id
1 'polypeptide(L)' 'RICYLAPRDTQICAPGQEICYLKSWDDGSGSIKGKRLEFGCAATCPTVKPGIDIKCCSTDKCNPHPKLA' A
#
# COMPACT_ATOMS: atom_id res chain seq x y z
N ARG A 1 10.62 10.10 -3.68
CA ARG A 1 10.17 8.69 -3.74
C ARG A 1 9.12 8.47 -4.83
N ILE A 2 9.12 7.33 -5.53
CA ILE A 2 8.03 6.89 -6.41
C ILE A 2 7.33 5.69 -5.79
N CYS A 3 6.00 5.71 -5.65
CA CYS A 3 5.23 4.59 -5.09
C CYS A 3 4.06 4.23 -6.00
N TYR A 4 3.55 3.01 -5.88
CA TYR A 4 2.23 2.68 -6.39
C TYR A 4 1.17 3.41 -5.55
N LEU A 5 0.14 3.93 -6.23
CA LEU A 5 -1.10 4.46 -5.63
C LEU A 5 -2.32 3.62 -6.03
N ALA A 6 -2.18 2.80 -7.07
CA ALA A 6 -3.12 1.79 -7.50
C ALA A 6 -2.34 0.57 -8.06
N PRO A 7 -2.99 -0.56 -8.36
CA PRO A 7 -2.30 -1.80 -8.73
C PRO A 7 -1.27 -1.69 -9.88
N ARG A 8 -1.43 -0.73 -10.79
CA ARG A 8 -0.52 -0.48 -11.91
C ARG A 8 -0.09 0.97 -12.06
N ASP A 9 -0.58 1.86 -11.18
CA ASP A 9 -0.36 3.29 -11.29
C ASP A 9 0.63 3.75 -10.23
N THR A 10 1.67 4.45 -10.67
CA THR A 10 2.71 5.01 -9.80
C THR A 10 2.70 6.52 -9.85
N GLN A 11 3.07 7.15 -8.75
CA GLN A 11 3.25 8.59 -8.66
C GLN A 11 4.53 8.94 -7.91
N ILE A 12 5.11 10.09 -8.25
CA ILE A 12 6.11 10.74 -7.42
C ILE A 12 5.40 11.23 -6.14
N CYS A 13 5.86 10.77 -4.99
CA CYS A 13 5.37 11.19 -3.69
C CYS A 13 5.74 12.64 -3.39
N ALA A 14 4.97 13.27 -2.51
CA ALA A 14 5.27 14.63 -2.08
C ALA A 14 6.64 14.70 -1.35
N PRO A 15 7.32 15.86 -1.34
CA PRO A 15 8.55 16.04 -0.58
C PRO A 15 8.38 15.61 0.89
N GLY A 16 9.34 14.85 1.40
CA GLY A 16 9.30 14.30 2.77
C GLY A 16 8.53 12.98 2.90
N GLN A 17 7.79 12.54 1.89
CA GLN A 17 7.15 11.22 1.88
C GLN A 17 8.08 10.17 1.26
N GLU A 18 9.00 9.65 2.08
CA GLU A 18 10.03 8.71 1.63
C GLU A 18 9.65 7.23 1.75
N ILE A 19 8.46 6.93 2.29
CA ILE A 19 7.95 5.58 2.49
C ILE A 19 6.80 5.30 1.53
N CYS A 20 6.88 4.16 0.83
CA CYS A 20 5.72 3.56 0.18
C CYS A 20 5.04 2.60 1.13
N TYR A 21 3.72 2.51 1.09
CA TYR A 21 2.98 1.51 1.85
C TYR A 21 1.95 0.78 1.00
N LEU A 22 1.63 -0.43 1.43
CA LEU A 22 0.49 -1.22 0.98
C LEU A 22 -0.23 -1.74 2.22
N LYS A 23 -1.48 -1.33 2.41
CA LYS A 23 -2.38 -1.93 3.39
C LYS A 23 -3.23 -2.99 2.73
N SER A 24 -3.57 -4.03 3.49
CA SER A 24 -4.56 -5.00 3.07
C SER A 24 -5.46 -5.43 4.21
N TRP A 25 -6.75 -5.57 3.95
CA TRP A 25 -7.71 -6.05 4.95
C TRP A 25 -8.87 -6.78 4.29
N ASP A 26 -9.56 -7.59 5.08
CA ASP A 26 -10.81 -8.21 4.65
C ASP A 26 -11.97 -7.22 4.84
N ASP A 27 -12.79 -7.00 3.81
CA ASP A 27 -13.95 -6.10 3.90
C ASP A 27 -15.20 -6.77 4.50
N GLY A 28 -15.05 -7.99 5.03
CA GLY A 28 -16.12 -8.72 5.71
C GLY A 28 -17.18 -9.24 4.73
N SER A 29 -17.03 -8.99 3.43
CA SER A 29 -17.77 -9.71 2.42
C SER A 29 -17.14 -11.09 2.30
N GLY A 30 -17.61 -12.04 3.11
CA GLY A 30 -17.18 -13.46 3.06
C GLY A 30 -17.27 -14.11 1.66
N SER A 31 -17.78 -13.37 0.68
CA SER A 31 -17.84 -13.66 -0.74
C SER A 31 -16.60 -13.22 -1.50
N ILE A 32 -15.42 -13.83 -1.26
CA ILE A 32 -14.34 -13.98 -2.27
C ILE A 32 -13.76 -12.68 -2.89
N LYS A 33 -14.31 -11.48 -2.61
CA LYS A 33 -14.05 -10.25 -3.36
C LYS A 33 -12.66 -9.67 -3.15
N GLY A 34 -11.83 -10.41 -2.44
CA GLY A 34 -10.41 -10.20 -2.31
C GLY A 34 -10.16 -9.24 -1.17
N LYS A 35 -9.05 -9.48 -0.47
CA LYS A 35 -8.51 -8.50 0.45
C LYS A 35 -8.48 -7.14 -0.26
N ARG A 36 -9.06 -6.12 0.36
CA ARG A 36 -8.92 -4.74 -0.10
C ARG A 36 -7.47 -4.37 -0.03
N LEU A 37 -7.02 -3.56 -0.99
CA LEU A 37 -5.67 -3.06 -1.06
C LEU A 37 -5.72 -1.54 -1.12
N GLU A 38 -4.91 -0.89 -0.29
CA GLU A 38 -4.69 0.55 -0.32
C GLU A 38 -3.20 0.81 -0.46
N PHE A 39 -2.82 1.50 -1.52
CA PHE A 39 -1.44 1.84 -1.82
C PHE A 39 -1.23 3.33 -1.51
N GLY A 40 -0.02 3.71 -1.14
CA GLY A 40 0.24 5.13 -0.91
C GLY A 40 1.68 5.50 -0.60
N CYS A 41 1.85 6.81 -0.45
CA CYS A 41 3.05 7.48 0.02
C CYS A 41 2.85 7.96 1.47
N ALA A 42 3.89 7.91 2.29
CA ALA A 42 3.87 8.42 3.65
C ALA A 42 5.27 8.92 4.08
N ALA A 43 5.31 9.82 5.06
CA ALA A 43 6.56 10.26 5.68
C ALA A 43 7.15 9.19 6.61
N THR A 44 6.27 8.47 7.31
CA THR A 44 6.58 7.32 8.17
C THR A 44 5.60 6.18 7.88
N CYS A 45 5.95 4.95 8.24
CA CYS A 45 5.04 3.81 8.07
C CYS A 45 3.77 4.01 8.91
N PRO A 46 2.57 4.06 8.30
CA PRO A 46 1.34 4.29 9.04
C PRO A 46 1.04 3.19 10.07
N THR A 47 0.59 3.58 11.27
CA THR A 47 0.01 2.62 12.22
C THR A 47 -1.39 2.22 11.76
N VAL A 48 -1.72 0.93 11.86
CA VAL A 48 -3.01 0.38 11.42
C VAL A 48 -3.75 -0.29 12.57
N LYS A 49 -5.07 -0.43 12.40
CA LYS A 49 -5.94 -1.12 13.37
C LYS A 49 -5.79 -2.64 13.23
N PRO A 50 -6.12 -3.42 14.27
CA PRO A 50 -6.22 -4.88 14.17
C PRO A 50 -7.13 -5.29 13.00
N GLY A 51 -6.72 -6.32 12.25
CA GLY A 51 -7.41 -6.77 11.03
C GLY A 51 -6.94 -6.09 9.75
N ILE A 52 -6.06 -5.09 9.83
CA ILE A 52 -5.40 -4.48 8.68
C ILE A 52 -3.92 -4.87 8.70
N ASP A 53 -3.48 -5.57 7.67
CA ASP A 53 -2.06 -5.81 7.41
C ASP A 53 -1.45 -4.56 6.75
N ILE A 54 -0.21 -4.20 7.08
CA ILE A 54 0.52 -3.14 6.38
C ILE A 54 1.95 -3.58 6.07
N LYS A 55 2.40 -3.25 4.86
CA LYS A 55 3.80 -3.35 4.43
C LYS A 55 4.30 -1.97 4.05
N CYS A 56 5.49 -1.63 4.53
CA CYS A 56 6.16 -0.37 4.24
C CYS A 56 7.57 -0.63 3.73
N CYS A 57 8.04 0.24 2.86
CA CYS A 57 9.37 0.14 2.25
C CYS A 57 9.84 1.51 1.76
N SER A 58 11.16 1.67 1.60
CA SER A 58 11.84 2.95 1.32
C SER A 58 12.62 2.94 0.00
N THR A 59 12.19 2.13 -0.96
CA THR A 59 12.73 2.11 -2.33
C THR A 59 11.64 2.48 -3.33
N ASP A 60 12.01 2.83 -4.56
CA ASP A 60 10.99 3.21 -5.55
C ASP A 60 10.17 2.00 -6.00
N LYS A 61 8.85 2.17 -6.14
CA LYS A 61 7.88 1.17 -6.58
C LYS A 61 7.92 -0.12 -5.76
N CYS A 62 8.30 -0.02 -4.49
CA CYS A 62 8.53 -1.16 -3.60
C CYS A 62 7.25 -1.72 -2.95
N ASN A 63 6.10 -1.08 -3.21
CA ASN A 63 4.78 -1.51 -2.74
C ASN A 63 3.92 -2.10 -3.88
N PRO A 64 4.39 -3.09 -4.67
CA PRO A 64 3.64 -3.60 -5.81
C PRO A 64 2.39 -4.37 -5.38
N HIS A 65 1.44 -4.52 -6.29
CA HIS A 65 0.26 -5.34 -6.05
C HIS A 65 0.68 -6.82 -5.85
N PRO A 66 0.20 -7.53 -4.80
CA PRO A 66 0.70 -8.88 -4.46
C PRO A 66 0.54 -9.97 -5.53
N LYS A 67 -0.41 -9.80 -6.46
CA LYS A 67 -0.61 -10.71 -7.61
C LYS A 67 0.02 -10.23 -8.93
N LEU A 68 0.64 -9.05 -8.93
CA LEU A 68 1.32 -8.48 -10.12
C LEU A 68 2.83 -8.29 -9.88
N ALA A 69 3.27 -8.42 -8.63
CA ALA A 69 4.67 -8.50 -8.24
C ALA A 69 5.25 -9.85 -8.67
#